data_AF-A0A1Y1YAP6-F1
#
_entry.id   AF-A0A1Y1YAP6-F1
#
_cell.length_a   1.000
_cell.length_b   1.000
_cell.length_c   1.000
_cell.angle_alpha   90.00
_cell.angle_beta   90.00
_cell.angle_gamma   90.00
#
_symmetry.space_group_name_H-M   'P 1'
#
loop_
_entity.id
_entity.type
_entity.pdbx_description
1 polymer ?
#
loop_
_entity_poly.entity_id
_entity_poly.type
_entity_poly.pdbx_seq_one_letter_code
_entity_poly.pdbx_strand_id
1 'polypeptide(L)'
;MDHSRDPCPWVALSDFGGAFCMGAIGGAVWHGVKGFRNSPYGERRIGAITAIKARAPVLGGNFGVWGGLFSTFDCAVKGIRKKEDPWNAIIGGFFTGGALAVRGGARAMRNNAIGCAVLLAVIEGVGIGFSRMMAENTRLEAPPPPPQAA
;
A
#
# COMPACT_ATOMS: atom_id res chain seq x y z
N MET A 1 -18.83 -11.42 8.38
CA MET A 1 -18.86 -10.52 7.21
C MET A 1 -18.36 -9.19 7.70
N ASP A 2 -17.08 -8.89 7.48
CA ASP A 2 -16.51 -7.61 7.87
C ASP A 2 -17.05 -6.52 6.92
N HIS A 3 -18.08 -5.80 7.38
CA HIS A 3 -18.71 -4.68 6.68
C HIS A 3 -17.85 -3.41 6.64
N SER A 4 -16.56 -3.49 6.99
CA SER A 4 -15.64 -2.35 7.03
C SER A 4 -14.88 -2.13 5.71
N ARG A 5 -14.97 -3.06 4.75
CA ARG A 5 -14.40 -2.90 3.40
C ARG A 5 -15.51 -2.76 2.36
N ASP A 6 -15.42 -1.72 1.54
CA ASP A 6 -16.31 -1.52 0.42
C ASP A 6 -16.24 -2.69 -0.58
N PRO A 7 -17.35 -3.03 -1.26
CA PRO A 7 -17.36 -4.09 -2.26
C PRO A 7 -16.46 -3.75 -3.45
N CYS A 8 -15.84 -4.76 -4.06
CA CYS A 8 -15.19 -4.61 -5.37
C CYS A 8 -16.27 -4.21 -6.41
N PRO A 9 -16.08 -3.17 -7.25
CA PRO A 9 -14.84 -2.44 -7.54
C PRO A 9 -14.65 -1.12 -6.77
N TRP A 10 -15.58 -0.75 -5.89
CA TRP A 10 -15.54 0.55 -5.20
C TRP A 10 -14.29 0.72 -4.33
N VAL A 11 -13.84 -0.38 -3.70
CA VAL A 11 -12.59 -0.39 -2.93
C VAL A 11 -11.39 0.02 -3.80
N ALA A 12 -11.33 -0.40 -5.07
CA ALA A 12 -10.22 -0.07 -5.95
C ALA A 12 -10.21 1.42 -6.34
N LEU A 13 -11.39 2.03 -6.46
CA LEU A 13 -11.51 3.47 -6.69
C LEU A 13 -11.12 4.27 -5.45
N SER A 14 -11.57 3.84 -4.27
CA SER A 14 -11.21 4.43 -2.98
C SER A 14 -9.71 4.33 -2.73
N ASP A 15 -9.11 3.16 -2.96
CA ASP A 15 -7.68 2.89 -2.79
C ASP A 15 -6.82 3.67 -3.82
N PHE A 16 -7.29 3.83 -5.06
CA PHE A 16 -6.66 4.72 -6.04
C PHE A 16 -6.64 6.17 -5.55
N GLY A 17 -7.78 6.69 -5.10
CA GLY A 17 -7.91 8.07 -4.60
C GLY A 17 -7.08 8.32 -3.35
N GLY A 18 -7.12 7.39 -2.39
CA GLY A 18 -6.33 7.45 -1.16
C GLY A 18 -4.83 7.43 -1.46
N ALA A 19 -4.37 6.51 -2.32
CA ALA A 19 -2.97 6.44 -2.71
C ALA A 19 -2.51 7.67 -3.51
N PHE A 20 -3.37 8.21 -4.38
CA PHE A 20 -3.10 9.46 -5.08
C PHE A 20 -2.91 10.62 -4.11
N CYS A 21 -3.81 10.80 -3.14
CA CYS A 21 -3.71 11.84 -2.13
C CYS A 21 -2.44 11.70 -1.30
N MET A 22 -2.12 10.48 -0.83
CA MET A 22 -0.87 10.22 -0.11
C MET A 22 0.36 10.60 -0.94
N GLY A 23 0.41 10.19 -2.21
CA GLY A 23 1.52 10.50 -3.11
C GLY A 23 1.61 11.99 -3.49
N ALA A 24 0.47 12.67 -3.65
CA ALA A 24 0.42 14.10 -3.97
C ALA A 24 0.87 14.96 -2.78
N ILE A 25 0.41 14.64 -1.56
CA ILE A 25 0.82 15.34 -0.34
C ILE A 25 2.30 15.08 -0.06
N GLY A 26 2.74 13.81 -0.05
CA GLY A 26 4.14 13.46 0.16
C GLY A 26 5.06 14.05 -0.90
N GLY A 27 4.61 14.03 -2.16
CA GLY A 27 5.32 14.64 -3.29
C GLY A 27 5.41 16.16 -3.20
N ALA A 28 4.34 16.83 -2.77
CA ALA A 28 4.34 18.29 -2.57
C ALA A 28 5.31 18.70 -1.46
N VAL A 29 5.35 17.96 -0.34
CA VAL A 29 6.30 18.23 0.75
C VAL A 29 7.72 17.96 0.28
N TRP A 30 8.00 16.78 -0.29
CA TRP A 30 9.36 16.39 -0.70
C TRP A 30 9.91 17.28 -1.83
N HIS A 31 9.14 17.46 -2.91
CA HIS A 31 9.55 18.28 -4.04
C HIS A 31 9.48 19.78 -3.73
N GLY A 32 8.64 20.20 -2.78
CA GLY A 32 8.62 21.57 -2.26
C GLY A 32 9.89 21.91 -1.48
N VAL A 33 10.28 21.07 -0.52
CA VAL A 33 11.52 21.27 0.25
C VAL A 33 12.74 21.16 -0.65
N LYS A 34 12.79 20.15 -1.52
CA LYS A 34 13.90 19.98 -2.47
C LYS A 34 13.97 21.13 -3.47
N GLY A 35 12.83 21.59 -3.99
CA GLY A 35 12.74 22.74 -4.89
C GLY A 35 13.21 24.03 -4.22
N PHE A 36 12.82 24.27 -2.98
CA PHE A 36 13.27 25.44 -2.22
C PHE A 36 14.79 25.44 -1.96
N ARG A 37 15.37 24.26 -1.65
CA ARG A 37 16.81 24.12 -1.37
C ARG A 37 17.68 24.18 -2.64
N ASN A 38 17.18 23.73 -3.78
CA ASN A 38 17.94 23.64 -5.02
C ASN A 38 17.84 24.90 -5.90
N SER A 39 16.95 25.84 -5.58
CA SER A 39 16.74 27.05 -6.38
C SER A 39 17.67 28.21 -6.00
N PRO A 40 18.07 29.05 -6.98
CA PRO A 40 18.95 30.20 -6.75
C PRO A 40 18.32 31.21 -5.78
N TYR A 41 19.18 31.94 -5.06
CA TYR A 41 18.75 33.00 -4.14
C TYR A 41 17.93 34.06 -4.90
N GLY A 42 16.74 34.38 -4.39
CA GLY A 42 15.78 35.30 -5.02
C GLY A 42 14.52 34.61 -5.56
N GLU A 43 14.66 33.44 -6.19
CA GLU A 43 13.52 32.73 -6.83
C GLU A 43 13.08 31.45 -6.10
N ARG A 44 13.58 31.20 -4.88
CA ARG A 44 13.33 29.96 -4.13
C ARG A 44 11.86 29.57 -3.99
N ARG A 45 10.96 30.56 -3.83
CA ARG A 45 9.51 30.32 -3.73
C ARG A 45 8.92 29.89 -5.08
N ILE A 46 9.34 30.53 -6.16
CA ILE A 46 8.90 30.20 -7.53
C ILE A 46 9.44 28.82 -7.91
N GLY A 47 10.71 28.54 -7.64
CA GLY A 47 11.32 27.23 -7.88
C GLY A 47 10.68 26.09 -7.08
N ALA A 48 10.30 26.35 -5.81
CA ALA A 48 9.55 25.39 -5.01
C ALA A 48 8.16 25.11 -5.62
N ILE A 49 7.40 26.14 -5.98
CA ILE A 49 6.05 25.99 -6.57
C ILE A 49 6.12 25.26 -7.91
N THR A 50 7.08 25.61 -8.78
CA THR A 50 7.27 24.95 -10.08
C THR A 50 7.67 23.47 -9.90
N ALA A 51 8.53 23.16 -8.92
CA ALA A 51 8.90 21.79 -8.61
C ALA A 51 7.70 20.96 -8.10
N ILE A 52 6.88 21.54 -7.22
CA ILE A 52 5.65 20.90 -6.73
C ILE A 52 4.71 20.63 -7.89
N LYS A 53 4.38 21.65 -8.70
CA LYS A 53 3.44 21.51 -9.82
C LYS A 53 3.91 20.48 -10.86
N ALA A 54 5.21 20.41 -11.13
CA ALA A 54 5.74 19.49 -12.12
C ALA A 54 5.87 18.04 -11.64
N ARG A 55 6.07 17.80 -10.34
CA ARG A 55 6.46 16.47 -9.83
C ARG A 55 5.44 15.85 -8.86
N ALA A 56 4.75 16.64 -8.05
CA ALA A 56 3.76 16.13 -7.09
C ALA A 56 2.60 15.35 -7.75
N PRO A 57 1.96 15.81 -8.86
CA PRO A 57 0.89 15.04 -9.50
C PRO A 57 1.39 13.77 -10.20
N VAL A 58 2.64 13.77 -10.70
CA VAL A 58 3.25 12.58 -11.30
C VAL A 58 3.50 11.52 -10.23
N LEU A 59 4.02 11.92 -9.06
CA LEU A 59 4.21 11.01 -7.94
C LEU A 59 2.87 10.48 -7.42
N GLY A 60 1.88 11.37 -7.22
CA GLY A 60 0.51 11.00 -6.86
C GLY A 60 -0.09 10.01 -7.85
N GLY A 61 0.05 10.26 -9.15
CA GLY A 61 -0.43 9.36 -10.20
C GLY A 61 0.22 7.97 -10.13
N ASN A 62 1.53 7.89 -9.92
CA ASN A 62 2.22 6.60 -9.77
C ASN A 62 1.73 5.81 -8.55
N PHE A 63 1.55 6.47 -7.40
CA PHE A 63 1.00 5.84 -6.20
C PHE A 63 -0.47 5.43 -6.39
N GLY A 64 -1.27 6.28 -7.03
CA GLY A 64 -2.66 5.97 -7.39
C GLY A 64 -2.75 4.72 -8.25
N VAL A 65 -2.01 4.66 -9.36
CA VAL A 65 -1.99 3.49 -10.25
C VAL A 65 -1.54 2.24 -9.51
N TRP A 66 -0.50 2.33 -8.68
CA TRP A 66 -0.07 1.18 -7.87
C TRP A 66 -1.17 0.69 -6.92
N GLY A 67 -1.80 1.60 -6.16
CA GLY A 67 -2.85 1.27 -5.19
C GLY A 67 -4.12 0.74 -5.85
N GLY A 68 -4.56 1.36 -6.95
CA GLY A 68 -5.71 0.89 -7.73
C GLY A 68 -5.46 -0.50 -8.33
N LEU A 69 -4.30 -0.71 -8.92
CA LEU A 69 -3.95 -1.97 -9.58
C LEU A 69 -3.80 -3.12 -8.59
N PHE A 70 -3.16 -2.87 -7.43
CA PHE A 70 -3.11 -3.81 -6.32
C PHE A 70 -4.51 -4.23 -5.87
N SER A 71 -5.39 -3.27 -5.65
CA SER A 71 -6.75 -3.52 -5.17
C SER A 71 -7.58 -4.30 -6.20
N THR A 72 -7.42 -4.02 -7.49
CA THR A 72 -8.07 -4.80 -8.55
C THR A 72 -7.59 -6.25 -8.60
N PHE A 73 -6.28 -6.50 -8.43
CA PHE A 73 -5.76 -7.86 -8.44
C PHE A 73 -6.10 -8.62 -7.16
N ASP A 74 -6.06 -7.97 -6.00
CA ASP A 74 -6.52 -8.57 -4.74
C ASP A 74 -8.00 -8.96 -4.81
N CYS A 75 -8.86 -8.07 -5.32
CA CYS A 75 -10.27 -8.36 -5.60
C CYS A 75 -10.44 -9.55 -6.56
N ALA A 76 -9.67 -9.63 -7.66
CA ALA A 76 -9.76 -10.72 -8.62
C ALA A 76 -9.34 -12.06 -8.00
N VAL A 77 -8.25 -12.08 -7.22
CA VAL A 77 -7.76 -13.29 -6.54
C VAL A 77 -8.76 -13.75 -5.47
N LYS A 78 -9.32 -12.82 -4.69
CA LYS A 78 -10.40 -13.10 -3.72
C LYS A 78 -11.63 -13.69 -4.40
N GLY A 79 -12.03 -13.14 -5.55
CA GLY A 79 -13.17 -13.64 -6.32
C GLY A 79 -12.99 -15.08 -6.81
N ILE A 80 -11.76 -15.45 -7.21
CA ILE A 80 -11.44 -16.81 -7.67
C ILE A 80 -11.30 -17.78 -6.49
N ARG A 81 -10.57 -17.40 -5.44
CA ARG A 81 -10.23 -18.30 -4.33
C ARG A 81 -11.30 -18.39 -3.24
N LYS A 82 -12.20 -17.40 -3.15
CA LYS A 82 -13.24 -17.27 -2.11
C LYS A 82 -12.72 -17.47 -0.67
N LYS A 83 -11.44 -17.17 -0.45
CA LYS A 83 -10.74 -17.25 0.83
C LYS A 83 -9.92 -15.98 1.01
N GLU A 84 -9.87 -15.47 2.24
CA GLU A 84 -9.08 -14.30 2.60
C GLU A 84 -7.82 -14.78 3.31
N ASP A 85 -6.77 -15.04 2.53
CA ASP A 85 -5.46 -15.48 3.03
C ASP A 85 -4.39 -14.42 2.72
N PRO A 86 -3.28 -14.36 3.48
CA PRO A 86 -2.13 -13.50 3.19
C PRO A 86 -1.53 -13.74 1.79
N TRP A 87 -1.77 -14.92 1.22
CA TRP A 87 -1.41 -15.25 -0.15
C TRP A 87 -2.06 -14.36 -1.20
N ASN A 88 -3.24 -13.80 -0.92
CA ASN A 88 -3.93 -12.90 -1.86
C ASN A 88 -3.16 -11.60 -2.03
N ALA A 89 -2.63 -11.04 -0.93
CA ALA A 89 -1.78 -9.86 -0.98
C ALA A 89 -0.47 -10.13 -1.72
N ILE A 90 0.19 -11.27 -1.48
CA ILE A 90 1.44 -11.63 -2.18
C ILE A 90 1.22 -11.80 -3.69
N ILE A 91 0.17 -12.52 -4.07
CA ILE A 91 -0.18 -12.75 -5.48
C ILE A 91 -0.62 -11.44 -6.13
N GLY A 92 -1.43 -10.63 -5.44
CA GLY A 92 -1.84 -9.30 -5.88
C GLY A 92 -0.62 -8.41 -6.14
N GLY A 93 0.34 -8.38 -5.22
CA GLY A 93 1.60 -7.64 -5.37
C GLY A 93 2.46 -8.12 -6.52
N PHE A 94 2.54 -9.44 -6.72
CA PHE A 94 3.25 -10.02 -7.86
C PHE A 94 2.68 -9.52 -9.19
N PHE A 95 1.36 -9.58 -9.35
CA PHE A 95 0.69 -9.11 -10.56
C PHE A 95 0.78 -7.59 -10.72
N THR A 96 0.64 -6.80 -9.66
CA THR A 96 0.84 -5.34 -9.70
C THR A 96 2.25 -4.98 -10.15
N GLY A 97 3.27 -5.58 -9.54
CA GLY A 97 4.68 -5.32 -9.89
C GLY A 97 4.99 -5.71 -11.34
N GLY A 98 4.47 -6.85 -11.79
CA GLY A 98 4.60 -7.29 -13.18
C GLY A 98 3.92 -6.35 -14.17
N ALA A 99 2.66 -6.00 -13.91
CA ALA A 99 1.87 -5.14 -14.78
C ALA A 99 2.46 -3.72 -14.89
N LEU A 100 2.99 -3.15 -13.81
CA LEU A 100 3.64 -1.84 -13.83
C LEU A 100 4.91 -1.81 -14.68
N ALA A 101 5.66 -2.92 -14.71
CA ALA A 101 6.90 -3.03 -15.46
C ALA A 101 6.74 -3.69 -16.84
N VAL A 102 5.50 -3.90 -17.31
CA VAL A 102 5.23 -4.56 -18.60
C VAL A 102 5.91 -3.83 -19.77
N ARG A 103 5.97 -2.49 -19.72
CA ARG A 103 6.62 -1.65 -20.74
C ARG A 103 8.15 -1.67 -20.66
N GLY A 104 8.73 -2.18 -19.57
CA GLY A 104 10.17 -2.28 -19.36
C GLY A 104 10.79 -3.58 -19.90
N GLY A 105 9.99 -4.44 -20.53
CA GLY A 105 10.42 -5.74 -21.05
C GLY A 105 10.43 -6.85 -20.00
N ALA A 106 10.65 -8.09 -20.44
CA ALA A 106 10.48 -9.30 -19.60
C ALA A 106 11.39 -9.31 -18.36
N ARG A 107 12.62 -8.79 -18.47
CA ARG A 107 13.56 -8.72 -17.34
C ARG A 107 13.09 -7.74 -16.26
N ALA A 108 12.61 -6.56 -16.66
CA ALA A 108 12.08 -5.57 -15.72
C ALA A 108 10.78 -6.06 -15.07
N MET A 109 9.89 -6.66 -15.86
CA MET A 109 8.65 -7.28 -15.39
C MET A 109 8.92 -8.32 -14.30
N ARG A 110 9.83 -9.26 -14.54
CA ARG A 110 10.18 -10.30 -13.56
C ARG A 110 10.76 -9.71 -12.28
N ASN A 111 11.73 -8.79 -12.40
CA ASN A 111 12.39 -8.21 -11.24
C ASN A 111 11.40 -7.40 -10.38
N ASN A 112 10.50 -6.63 -11.01
CA ASN A 112 9.51 -5.84 -10.29
C ASN A 112 8.42 -6.71 -9.67
N ALA A 113 7.95 -7.75 -10.37
CA ALA A 113 6.99 -8.71 -9.84
C ALA A 113 7.52 -9.42 -8.58
N ILE A 114 8.77 -9.90 -8.62
CA ILE A 114 9.42 -10.52 -7.46
C ILE A 114 9.61 -9.50 -6.33
N GLY A 115 10.09 -8.30 -6.66
CA GLY A 115 10.29 -7.23 -5.68
C GLY A 115 9.01 -6.86 -4.93
N CYS A 116 7.91 -6.65 -5.65
CA CYS A 116 6.61 -6.34 -5.04
C CYS A 116 6.05 -7.53 -4.23
N ALA A 117 6.21 -8.77 -4.70
CA ALA A 117 5.76 -9.95 -3.96
C ALA A 117 6.49 -10.09 -2.62
N VAL A 118 7.82 -9.91 -2.62
CA VAL A 118 8.62 -9.96 -1.39
C VAL A 118 8.24 -8.83 -0.44
N LEU A 119 8.09 -7.61 -0.94
CA LEU A 119 7.70 -6.45 -0.13
C LEU A 119 6.37 -6.68 0.58
N LEU A 120 5.34 -7.15 -0.13
CA LEU A 120 4.04 -7.43 0.50
C LEU A 120 4.07 -8.66 1.41
N ALA A 121 4.87 -9.67 1.10
CA ALA A 121 5.07 -10.81 2.01
C ALA A 121 5.66 -10.35 3.36
N VAL A 122 6.57 -9.38 3.34
CA VAL A 122 7.13 -8.78 4.57
C VAL A 122 6.07 -7.96 5.30
N ILE A 123 5.30 -7.11 4.59
CA ILE A 123 4.27 -6.28 5.23
C ILE A 123 3.21 -7.14 5.92
N GLU A 124 2.68 -8.15 5.24
CA GLU A 124 1.71 -9.08 5.82
C GLU A 124 2.33 -9.93 6.94
N GLY A 125 3.57 -10.39 6.77
CA GLY A 125 4.30 -11.14 7.79
C GLY A 125 4.51 -10.35 9.08
N VAL A 126 4.90 -9.07 8.97
CA VAL A 126 5.01 -8.16 10.12
C VAL A 126 3.64 -7.85 10.70
N GLY A 127 2.61 -7.65 9.88
CA GLY A 127 1.24 -7.43 10.32
C GLY A 127 0.70 -8.58 11.18
N ILE A 128 0.91 -9.83 10.76
CA ILE A 128 0.57 -11.03 11.53
C ILE A 128 1.38 -11.09 12.84
N GLY A 129 2.69 -10.81 12.77
CA GLY A 129 3.56 -10.79 13.95
C GLY A 129 3.13 -9.77 14.99
N PHE A 130 2.87 -8.53 14.57
CA PHE A 130 2.42 -7.45 15.44
C PHE A 130 1.04 -7.74 16.04
N SER A 131 0.12 -8.28 15.22
CA SER A 131 -1.21 -8.68 15.69
C SER A 131 -1.13 -9.77 16.76
N ARG A 132 -0.22 -10.74 16.60
CA ARG A 132 0.04 -11.78 17.61
C ARG A 132 0.64 -11.20 18.89
N MET A 133 1.62 -10.32 18.79
CA MET A 133 2.23 -9.66 19.96
C MET A 133 1.23 -8.82 20.75
N MET A 134 0.36 -8.06 20.07
CA MET A 134 -0.68 -7.26 20.73
C MET A 134 -1.79 -8.13 21.32
N ALA A 135 -2.17 -9.22 20.65
CA ALA A 135 -3.12 -10.19 21.20
C ALA A 135 -2.57 -10.89 22.45
N GLU A 136 -1.26 -11.14 22.52
CA GLU A 136 -0.62 -11.72 23.70
C GLU A 136 -0.57 -10.73 24.87
N ASN A 137 -0.34 -9.44 24.61
CA ASN A 137 -0.41 -8.37 25.62
C ASN A 137 -1.84 -8.10 26.13
N THR A 138 -2.86 -8.42 25.33
CA THR A 138 -4.30 -8.18 25.68
C THR A 138 -5.00 -9.46 26.15
N ARG A 139 -4.28 -10.56 26.41
CA ARG A 139 -4.89 -11.74 27.02
C ARG A 139 -5.38 -11.39 28.43
N LEU A 140 -6.68 -11.16 28.55
CA LEU A 140 -7.37 -11.23 29.83
C LEU A 140 -7.21 -12.66 30.35
N GLU A 141 -6.44 -12.81 31.43
CA GLU A 141 -6.35 -14.07 32.16
C GLU A 141 -7.77 -14.43 32.60
N ALA A 142 -8.34 -15.48 32.01
CA ALA A 142 -9.68 -15.92 32.39
C ALA A 142 -9.63 -16.32 33.87
N PRO A 143 -10.55 -15.83 34.72
CA PRO A 143 -10.53 -16.17 36.14
C PRO A 143 -10.56 -17.70 36.29
N PRO A 144 -9.79 -18.26 37.24
CA PRO A 144 -9.69 -19.70 37.41
C PRO A 144 -11.09 -20.31 37.57
N PRO A 145 -11.37 -21.47 36.95
CA PRO A 145 -12.68 -22.11 37.08
C PRO A 145 -12.99 -22.32 38.56
N PRO A 146 -14.24 -22.06 39.00
CA PRO A 146 -14.60 -22.20 40.40
C PRO A 146 -14.29 -23.63 40.87
N PRO A 147 -13.75 -23.80 42.08
CA PRO A 147 -13.43 -25.11 42.60
C PRO A 147 -14.69 -25.97 42.58
N GLN A 148 -14.59 -27.13 41.91
CA GLN A 148 -15.63 -28.16 41.94
C GLN A 148 -15.77 -28.60 43.39
N ALA A 149 -16.86 -28.16 44.03
CA ALA A 149 -17.24 -28.62 45.35
C ALA A 149 -17.49 -30.14 45.26
N ALA A 150 -16.69 -30.89 46.02
CA ALA A 150 -16.89 -32.31 46.27
C ALA A 150 -18.08 -32.54 47.21
#